data_AF-A0A971VD46-F1
#
_entry.id   AF-A0A971VD46-F1
#
_cell.length_a   1.000
_cell.length_b   1.000
_cell.length_c   1.000
_cell.angle_alpha   90.00
_cell.angle_beta   90.00
_cell.angle_gamma   90.00
#
_symmetry.space_group_name_H-M   'P 1'
#
loop_
_entity.id
_entity.type
_entity.pdbx_description
1 polymer ?
#
loop_
_entity_poly.entity_id
_entity_poly.type
_entity_poly.pdbx_seq_one_letter_code
_entity_poly.pdbx_strand_id
1 'polypeptide(L)'
;MMHMNFSSLKATILAILGTIGAFISSLFGGWDAALTTLVIFMGIDYITGLVVAAVFKNSPKTESGALESRVGLKGLLRKGMTLLVVLVAARLDMMSGTSFLKDATVIAFIVNETLSILENAGLMGVKYPDVIKNALDILQKKSQGSDAK
;
A
#
# COMPACT_ATOMS: atom_id res chain seq x y z
N MET A 1 -9.44 -27.47 -34.73
CA MET A 1 -9.92 -26.52 -33.71
C MET A 1 -9.24 -26.90 -32.41
N MET A 2 -8.33 -26.08 -31.90
CA MET A 2 -7.51 -26.41 -30.73
C MET A 2 -8.41 -26.38 -29.48
N HIS A 3 -8.83 -27.55 -29.00
CA HIS A 3 -9.41 -27.69 -27.66
C HIS A 3 -8.30 -27.37 -26.66
N MET A 4 -8.19 -26.09 -26.30
CA MET A 4 -7.28 -25.66 -25.25
C MET A 4 -7.82 -26.25 -23.94
N ASN A 5 -7.21 -27.35 -23.50
CA ASN A 5 -7.58 -28.02 -22.27
C ASN A 5 -7.43 -27.04 -21.09
N PHE A 6 -8.38 -27.05 -20.17
CA PHE A 6 -8.41 -26.15 -19.01
C PHE A 6 -7.09 -26.15 -18.22
N SER A 7 -6.42 -27.31 -18.14
CA SER A 7 -5.10 -27.45 -17.53
C SER A 7 -4.00 -26.70 -18.29
N SER A 8 -4.01 -26.75 -19.62
CA SER A 8 -3.05 -26.00 -20.47
C SER A 8 -3.31 -24.50 -20.40
N LEU A 9 -4.58 -24.07 -20.36
CA LEU A 9 -4.93 -22.66 -20.17
C LEU A 9 -4.42 -22.13 -18.81
N LYS A 10 -4.63 -22.87 -17.73
CA LYS A 10 -4.09 -22.53 -16.40
C LYS A 10 -2.57 -22.44 -16.40
N ALA A 11 -1.90 -23.42 -17.01
CA ALA A 11 -0.44 -23.45 -17.10
C ALA A 11 0.10 -22.22 -17.85
N THR A 12 -0.52 -21.85 -18.97
CA THR A 12 -0.14 -20.65 -19.73
C THR A 12 -0.35 -19.37 -18.93
N ILE A 13 -1.48 -19.24 -18.22
CA ILE A 13 -1.75 -18.07 -17.37
C ILE A 13 -0.72 -17.97 -16.23
N LEU A 14 -0.45 -19.08 -15.53
CA LEU A 14 0.54 -19.12 -14.46
C LEU A 14 1.95 -18.83 -14.97
N ALA A 15 2.30 -19.32 -16.17
CA ALA A 15 3.58 -19.02 -16.78
C ALA A 15 3.73 -17.53 -17.09
N ILE A 16 2.72 -16.90 -17.69
CA ILE A 16 2.76 -15.45 -18.00
C ILE A 16 2.82 -14.61 -16.71
N LEU A 17 1.99 -14.94 -15.71
CA LEU A 17 2.01 -14.23 -14.43
C LEU A 17 3.32 -14.46 -13.68
N GLY A 18 3.85 -15.67 -13.73
CA GLY A 18 5.12 -16.04 -13.12
C GLY A 18 6.30 -15.32 -13.75
N THR A 19 6.35 -15.19 -15.08
CA THR A 19 7.43 -14.45 -15.76
C THR A 19 7.37 -12.96 -15.48
N ILE A 20 6.18 -12.36 -15.49
CA ILE A 20 5.99 -10.95 -15.12
C ILE A 20 6.38 -10.73 -13.66
N GLY A 21 5.92 -11.60 -12.75
CA GLY A 21 6.24 -11.52 -11.33
C GLY A 21 7.73 -11.67 -11.05
N ALA A 22 8.39 -12.63 -11.71
CA ALA A 22 9.83 -12.81 -11.62
C ALA A 22 10.59 -11.60 -12.17
N PHE A 23 10.14 -11.04 -13.28
CA PHE A 23 10.72 -9.81 -13.84
C PHE A 23 10.59 -8.64 -12.86
N ILE A 24 9.39 -8.39 -12.32
CA ILE A 24 9.16 -7.34 -11.32
C ILE A 24 10.02 -7.58 -10.08
N SER A 25 10.03 -8.80 -9.53
CA SER A 25 10.86 -9.15 -8.38
C SER A 25 12.35 -8.86 -8.63
N SER A 26 12.84 -9.15 -9.84
CA SER A 26 14.24 -8.85 -10.20
C SER A 26 14.56 -7.35 -10.20
N LEU A 27 13.59 -6.48 -10.53
CA LEU A 27 13.78 -5.03 -10.52
C LEU A 27 13.98 -4.50 -9.09
N PHE A 28 13.29 -5.09 -8.12
CA PHE A 28 13.41 -4.77 -6.69
C PHE A 28 14.64 -5.42 -6.02
N GLY A 29 15.46 -6.16 -6.77
CA GLY A 29 16.61 -6.91 -6.23
C GLY A 29 16.22 -8.19 -5.50
N GLY A 30 15.01 -8.69 -5.72
CA GLY A 30 14.44 -9.87 -5.07
C GLY A 30 13.10 -9.59 -4.40
N TRP A 31 12.46 -10.65 -3.90
CA TRP A 31 11.25 -10.55 -3.07
C TRP A 31 11.58 -10.99 -1.64
N ASP A 32 11.48 -10.07 -0.69
CA ASP A 32 11.86 -10.31 0.70
C ASP A 32 10.71 -10.05 1.67
N ALA A 33 10.98 -10.28 2.96
CA ALA A 33 10.01 -10.10 4.03
C ALA A 33 9.57 -8.63 4.18
N ALA A 34 10.46 -7.67 3.92
CA ALA A 34 10.17 -6.25 4.03
C ALA A 34 9.14 -5.82 2.96
N LEU A 35 9.39 -6.16 1.69
CA LEU A 35 8.46 -5.91 0.59
C LEU A 35 7.13 -6.61 0.79
N THR A 36 7.16 -7.88 1.23
CA THR A 36 5.94 -8.64 1.55
C THR A 36 5.12 -7.92 2.61
N THR A 37 5.76 -7.46 3.69
CA THR A 37 5.10 -6.74 4.78
C THR A 37 4.48 -5.44 4.28
N LEU A 38 5.20 -4.65 3.48
CA LEU A 38 4.67 -3.42 2.92
C LEU A 38 3.42 -3.65 2.08
N VAL A 39 3.44 -4.65 1.19
CA VAL A 39 2.29 -4.97 0.33
C VAL A 39 1.09 -5.43 1.15
N ILE A 40 1.30 -6.21 2.21
CA ILE A 40 0.23 -6.61 3.14
C ILE A 40 -0.38 -5.36 3.80
N PHE A 41 0.44 -4.45 4.33
CA PHE A 41 -0.03 -3.23 4.99
C PHE A 41 -0.78 -2.33 4.00
N MET A 42 -0.26 -2.16 2.79
CA MET A 42 -0.96 -1.45 1.72
C MET A 42 -2.33 -2.04 1.39
N GLY A 43 -2.43 -3.38 1.35
CA GLY A 43 -3.66 -4.10 1.08
C GLY A 43 -4.69 -3.94 2.21
N ILE A 44 -4.26 -4.08 3.47
CA ILE A 44 -5.12 -3.86 4.65
C ILE A 44 -5.61 -2.41 4.66
N ASP A 45 -4.72 -1.44 4.47
CA ASP A 45 -5.10 -0.03 4.42
C ASP A 45 -6.13 0.25 3.30
N TYR A 46 -5.89 -0.28 2.09
CA TYR A 46 -6.83 -0.11 0.99
C TYR A 46 -8.21 -0.72 1.28
N ILE A 47 -8.24 -1.95 1.79
CA ILE A 47 -9.49 -2.64 2.12
C ILE A 47 -10.23 -1.89 3.24
N THR A 48 -9.54 -1.55 4.32
CA THR A 48 -10.15 -0.83 5.46
C THR A 48 -10.66 0.55 5.03
N GLY A 49 -9.92 1.28 4.20
CA GLY A 49 -10.35 2.56 3.64
C GLY A 49 -11.59 2.44 2.75
N LEU A 50 -11.68 1.37 1.94
CA LEU A 50 -12.89 1.09 1.16
C LEU A 50 -14.09 0.76 2.05
N VAL A 51 -13.90 -0.05 3.11
CA VAL A 51 -14.98 -0.37 4.06
C VAL A 51 -15.47 0.89 4.78
N VAL A 52 -14.55 1.74 5.24
CA VAL A 52 -14.89 3.03 5.86
C VAL A 52 -15.70 3.91 4.91
N ALA A 53 -15.23 4.07 3.67
CA ALA A 53 -15.94 4.88 2.66
C ALA A 53 -17.33 4.31 2.32
N ALA A 54 -17.47 2.99 2.24
CA ALA A 54 -18.71 2.31 1.87
C ALA A 54 -19.76 2.30 3.00
N VAL A 55 -19.34 1.92 4.21
CA VAL A 55 -20.23 1.58 5.33
C VAL A 55 -20.49 2.80 6.21
N PHE A 56 -19.45 3.57 6.52
CA PHE A 56 -19.55 4.64 7.51
C PHE A 56 -19.98 5.97 6.89
N LYS A 57 -20.03 6.09 5.55
CA LYS A 57 -20.36 7.30 4.75
C LYS A 57 -19.60 8.58 5.13
N ASN A 58 -18.77 8.53 6.17
CA ASN A 58 -17.86 9.55 6.65
C ASN A 58 -16.54 9.38 5.89
N SER A 59 -16.58 9.69 4.60
CA SER A 59 -15.36 10.13 3.93
C SER A 59 -15.22 11.62 4.25
N PRO A 60 -14.17 12.07 4.95
CA PRO A 60 -13.92 13.50 5.16
C PRO A 60 -13.60 14.27 3.85
N LYS A 61 -13.81 13.67 2.66
CA LYS A 61 -13.37 14.21 1.36
C LYS A 61 -14.44 14.29 0.26
N THR A 62 -15.72 13.99 0.50
CA THR A 62 -16.78 14.19 -0.51
C THR A 62 -18.16 14.42 0.11
N GLU A 63 -18.87 15.46 -0.34
CA GLU A 63 -20.25 15.82 0.05
C GLU A 63 -21.31 14.78 -0.36
N SER A 64 -21.01 13.89 -1.31
CA SER A 64 -21.92 12.83 -1.74
C SER A 64 -21.36 11.47 -1.30
N GLY A 65 -21.94 10.88 -0.25
CA GLY A 65 -21.54 9.58 0.34
C GLY A 65 -21.79 8.36 -0.56
N ALA A 66 -21.35 8.41 -1.81
CA ALA A 66 -21.33 7.31 -2.77
C ALA A 66 -19.88 6.97 -3.11
N LEU A 67 -19.56 5.67 -3.18
CA LEU A 67 -18.29 5.14 -3.63
C LEU A 67 -18.00 5.59 -5.07
N GLU A 68 -17.41 6.77 -5.25
CA GLU A 68 -16.79 7.10 -6.52
C GLU A 68 -15.54 6.23 -6.68
N SER A 69 -15.58 5.32 -7.66
CA SER A 69 -14.43 4.52 -8.10
C SER A 69 -13.15 5.37 -8.31
N ARG A 70 -13.30 6.66 -8.65
CA ARG A 70 -12.22 7.65 -8.77
C ARG A 70 -11.41 7.82 -7.48
N VAL A 71 -12.05 7.78 -6.31
CA VAL A 71 -11.37 7.92 -5.00
C VAL A 71 -10.53 6.68 -4.70
N GLY A 72 -11.09 5.48 -4.93
CA GLY A 72 -10.36 4.22 -4.79
C GLY A 72 -9.17 4.12 -5.74
N LEU A 73 -9.34 4.53 -7.00
CA LEU A 73 -8.25 4.56 -7.98
C LEU A 73 -7.14 5.55 -7.59
N LYS A 74 -7.50 6.74 -7.10
CA LYS A 74 -6.52 7.72 -6.61
C LYS A 74 -5.70 7.16 -5.44
N GLY A 75 -6.33 6.43 -4.53
CA GLY A 75 -5.64 5.73 -3.44
C GLY A 75 -4.65 4.68 -3.96
N LEU A 76 -5.07 3.89 -4.95
CA LEU A 76 -4.22 2.87 -5.54
C LEU A 76 -3.02 3.45 -6.30
N LEU A 77 -3.23 4.54 -7.07
CA LEU A 77 -2.14 5.25 -7.75
C LEU A 77 -1.10 5.79 -6.78
N ARG A 78 -1.53 6.29 -5.60
CA ARG A 78 -0.61 6.74 -4.56
C ARG A 78 0.25 5.59 -4.02
N LYS A 79 -0.33 4.42 -3.79
CA LYS A 79 0.40 3.21 -3.38
C LYS A 79 1.34 2.71 -4.48
N GLY A 80 0.94 2.82 -5.75
CA GLY A 80 1.81 2.58 -6.89
C GLY A 80 3.06 3.48 -6.87
N MET A 81 2.88 4.77 -6.58
CA MET A 81 4.02 5.69 -6.41
C MET A 81 4.92 5.29 -5.25
N THR A 82 4.36 4.83 -4.12
CA THR A 82 5.15 4.28 -3.01
C THR A 82 6.06 3.14 -3.47
N LEU A 83 5.53 2.18 -4.23
CA LEU A 83 6.32 1.07 -4.77
C LEU A 83 7.39 1.55 -5.75
N LEU A 84 7.13 2.58 -6.55
CA LEU A 84 8.15 3.19 -7.42
C LEU A 84 9.29 3.84 -6.63
N VAL A 85 8.98 4.51 -5.50
CA VAL A 85 10.02 5.06 -4.61
C VAL A 85 10.87 3.94 -4.00
N VAL A 86 10.24 2.87 -3.54
CA VAL A 86 10.95 1.68 -3.04
C VAL A 86 11.82 1.04 -4.14
N LEU A 87 11.34 1.00 -5.37
CA LEU A 87 12.11 0.52 -6.52
C LEU A 87 13.37 1.37 -6.73
N VAL A 88 13.26 2.71 -6.69
CA VAL A 88 14.42 3.60 -6.81
C VAL A 88 15.43 3.32 -5.69
N ALA A 89 14.97 3.19 -4.44
CA ALA A 89 15.84 2.85 -3.31
C ALA A 89 16.54 1.49 -3.50
N ALA A 90 15.81 0.47 -3.96
CA ALA A 90 16.38 -0.84 -4.28
C ALA A 90 17.45 -0.76 -5.38
N ARG A 91 17.25 0.04 -6.43
CA ARG A 91 18.24 0.22 -7.49
C ARG A 91 19.50 0.95 -7.02
N LEU A 92 19.35 1.93 -6.12
CA LEU A 92 20.49 2.63 -5.51
C LEU A 92 21.29 1.69 -4.60
N ASP A 93 20.61 0.85 -3.84
CA ASP A 93 21.23 -0.18 -3.01
C ASP A 93 22.03 -1.18 -3.85
N MET A 94 21.45 -1.69 -4.94
CA MET A 94 22.15 -2.59 -5.87
C MET A 94 23.38 -1.92 -6.51
N MET A 95 23.29 -0.63 -6.85
CA MET A 95 24.42 0.13 -7.39
C MET A 95 25.52 0.33 -6.33
N SER A 96 25.15 0.51 -5.08
CA SER A 96 26.06 0.80 -3.96
C SER A 96 26.58 -0.47 -3.27
N GLY A 97 26.03 -1.64 -3.59
CA GLY A 97 26.32 -2.90 -2.90
C GLY A 97 25.73 -2.99 -1.49
N THR A 98 24.69 -2.22 -1.19
CA THR A 98 24.03 -2.15 0.12
C THR A 98 22.59 -2.66 0.04
N SER A 99 21.91 -2.80 1.19
CA SER A 99 20.46 -3.06 1.27
C SER A 99 19.74 -2.06 2.19
N PHE A 100 20.45 -1.02 2.62
CA PHE A 100 20.00 -0.11 3.67
C PHE A 100 18.91 0.85 3.19
N LEU A 101 19.02 1.38 1.97
CA LEU A 101 18.10 2.40 1.48
C LEU A 101 16.70 1.81 1.25
N LYS A 102 16.63 0.63 0.65
CA LYS A 102 15.39 -0.10 0.41
C LYS A 102 14.70 -0.43 1.72
N ASP A 103 15.42 -1.01 2.68
CA ASP A 103 14.84 -1.43 3.96
C ASP A 103 14.34 -0.21 4.75
N ALA A 104 15.14 0.86 4.83
CA ALA A 104 14.72 2.10 5.48
C ALA A 104 13.48 2.71 4.81
N THR A 105 13.44 2.74 3.48
CA THR A 105 12.31 3.28 2.70
C THR A 105 11.05 2.44 2.93
N VAL A 106 11.17 1.11 2.88
CA VAL A 106 10.08 0.18 3.15
C VAL A 106 9.52 0.37 4.56
N ILE A 107 10.39 0.43 5.58
CA ILE A 107 9.98 0.66 6.97
C ILE A 107 9.24 2.00 7.10
N ALA A 108 9.75 3.08 6.49
CA ALA A 108 9.10 4.38 6.51
C ALA A 108 7.68 4.33 5.93
N PHE A 109 7.49 3.61 4.81
CA PHE A 109 6.16 3.44 4.23
C PHE A 109 5.27 2.49 5.04
N ILE A 110 5.80 1.44 5.67
CA ILE A 110 5.02 0.60 6.60
C ILE A 110 4.46 1.45 7.75
N VAL A 111 5.26 2.37 8.30
CA VAL A 111 4.77 3.29 9.35
C VAL A 111 3.64 4.17 8.82
N ASN A 112 3.77 4.71 7.60
CA ASN A 112 2.70 5.51 6.97
C ASN A 112 1.41 4.71 6.78
N GLU A 113 1.51 3.47 6.28
CA GLU A 113 0.36 2.57 6.11
C GLU A 113 -0.24 2.19 7.47
N THR A 114 0.59 1.99 8.50
CA THR A 114 0.11 1.72 9.87
C THR A 114 -0.73 2.87 10.41
N LEU A 115 -0.29 4.12 10.24
CA LEU A 115 -1.04 5.29 10.68
C LEU A 115 -2.39 5.40 9.97
N SER A 116 -2.42 5.12 8.67
CA SER A 116 -3.66 5.11 7.88
C SER A 116 -4.63 3.99 8.31
N ILE A 117 -4.12 2.80 8.61
CA ILE A 117 -4.91 1.70 9.17
C ILE A 117 -5.50 2.08 10.53
N LEU A 118 -4.70 2.69 11.42
CA LEU A 118 -5.17 3.12 12.73
C LEU A 118 -6.27 4.19 12.63
N GLU A 119 -6.14 5.11 11.68
CA GLU A 119 -7.18 6.10 11.36
C GLU A 119 -8.47 5.41 10.91
N ASN A 120 -8.40 4.51 9.93
CA ASN A 120 -9.56 3.77 9.44
C ASN A 120 -10.22 2.94 10.55
N ALA A 121 -9.43 2.27 11.40
CA ALA A 121 -9.95 1.51 12.53
C ALA A 121 -10.60 2.42 13.59
N GLY A 122 -10.09 3.64 13.80
CA GLY A 122 -10.76 4.64 14.64
C GLY A 122 -12.11 5.08 14.08
N LEU A 123 -12.20 5.28 12.76
CA LEU A 123 -13.46 5.58 12.07
C LEU A 123 -14.47 4.42 12.15
N MET A 124 -13.98 3.18 12.23
CA MET A 124 -14.81 1.99 12.46
C MET A 124 -15.23 1.80 13.93
N GLY A 125 -14.82 2.69 14.84
CA GLY A 125 -15.22 2.65 16.26
C GLY A 125 -14.30 1.83 17.16
N VAL A 126 -13.11 1.44 16.71
CA VAL A 126 -12.10 0.81 17.56
C VAL A 126 -11.66 1.82 18.63
N LYS A 127 -11.88 1.48 19.90
CA LYS A 127 -11.52 2.33 21.03
C LYS A 127 -10.04 2.15 21.36
N TYR A 128 -9.28 3.23 21.25
CA TYR A 128 -7.90 3.28 21.69
C TYR A 128 -7.80 3.95 23.07
N PRO A 129 -6.79 3.59 23.88
CA PRO A 129 -6.39 4.40 25.02
C PRO A 129 -6.02 5.83 24.57
N ASP A 130 -6.31 6.82 25.40
CA ASP A 130 -6.10 8.24 25.06
C ASP A 130 -4.66 8.56 24.62
N VAL A 131 -3.68 7.85 25.18
CA VAL A 131 -2.26 8.00 24.81
C VAL A 131 -2.01 7.69 23.33
N ILE A 132 -2.62 6.62 22.80
CA ILE A 132 -2.46 6.21 21.40
C ILE A 132 -3.18 7.20 20.49
N LYS A 133 -4.40 7.62 20.89
CA LYS A 133 -5.18 8.60 20.14
C LYS A 133 -4.46 9.94 20.03
N ASN A 134 -3.93 10.45 21.14
CA ASN A 134 -3.17 11.71 21.18
C ASN A 134 -1.89 11.63 20.33
N ALA A 135 -1.18 10.49 20.38
CA ALA A 135 0.00 10.28 19.55
C ALA A 135 -0.36 10.28 18.05
N LEU A 136 -1.45 9.61 17.67
CA LEU A 136 -1.93 9.58 16.28
C LEU A 136 -2.28 11.00 15.78
N ASP A 137 -3.02 11.77 16.58
CA ASP A 137 -3.43 13.14 16.25
C ASP A 137 -2.22 14.07 16.04
N ILE A 138 -1.18 13.94 16.88
CA ILE A 138 0.07 14.72 16.74
C ILE A 138 0.81 14.34 15.44
N LEU A 139 0.93 13.05 15.15
CA LEU A 139 1.62 12.56 13.95
C LEU A 139 0.89 12.99 12.68
N GLN A 140 -0.44 12.92 12.67
CA GLN A 140 -1.26 13.40 11.54
C GLN A 140 -1.12 14.92 11.33
N LYS A 141 -1.19 15.72 12.41
CA LYS A 141 -0.98 17.18 12.32
C LYS A 141 0.38 17.53 11.74
N LYS A 142 1.43 16.81 12.14
CA LYS A 142 2.79 17.06 11.61
C LYS A 142 2.92 16.64 10.13
N SER A 143 2.26 15.55 9.74
CA SER A 143 2.21 15.11 8.34
C SER A 143 1.46 16.09 7.44
N GLN A 144 0.39 16.73 7.92
CA GLN A 144 -0.41 17.70 7.14
C GLN A 144 0.18 19.12 7.18
N GLY A 145 0.82 19.49 8.29
CA GLY A 145 1.46 20.81 8.46
C GLY A 145 2.79 20.98 7.72
N SER A 146 3.31 19.93 7.08
CA SER A 146 4.54 20.00 6.26
C SER A 146 4.28 20.44 4.81
N ASP A 147 3.02 20.50 4.37
CA ASP A 147 2.62 21.01 3.05
C ASP A 147 2.37 22.54 3.03
N ALA A 148 2.55 23.22 4.17
CA ALA A 148 2.37 24.66 4.33
C ALA A 148 3.67 25.33 4.80
N LYS A 149 4.72 25.25 3.99
CA LYS A 149 5.84 26.20 4.04
C LYS A 149 6.61 26.25 2.73
#